data_AF-A0A843S1Q0-F1
#
_entry.id   AF-A0A843S1Q0-F1
#
_cell.length_a   1.000
_cell.length_b   1.000
_cell.length_c   1.000
_cell.angle_alpha   90.00
_cell.angle_beta   90.00
_cell.angle_gamma   90.00
#
_symmetry.space_group_name_H-M   'P 1'
#
loop_
_entity.id
_entity.type
_entity.pdbx_description
1 polymer ?
#
loop_
_entity_poly.entity_id
_entity_poly.type
_entity_poly.pdbx_seq_one_letter_code
_entity_poly.pdbx_strand_id
1 'polypeptide(L)'
;MGTKQTERLAGAELGTLFDRLFPHGLAGADVLAEVAPEGWERSPLLACFHPSVERLFDETLQIHRNIEALRRARSAHDDGPKADDSCEPEPTLDEVGREYQAQPVQQDVEVTEVVGQCLWDVFSDNHEVIISDGRAAHIGSFRAASAFLDRYLSDTHGGTWREGDCMRFYMGTIWIAGRADLTPVYAMIFSRLRSIGADWIYHFPELHLVDFSSLRADAEALAAERRVHEHEAEIAGLRAELAEMNASAREDAMDRPPPALVQAYRRIYGRDPRGWPPA
;
A
#
# COMPACT_ATOMS: atom_id res chain seq x y z
N MET A 1 10.67 -28.85 12.05
CA MET A 1 9.90 -28.09 13.06
C MET A 1 8.60 -27.68 12.41
N GLY A 2 7.47 -28.23 12.87
CA GLY A 2 6.17 -27.97 12.24
C GLY A 2 5.78 -26.51 12.40
N THR A 3 5.54 -25.83 11.28
CA THR A 3 4.85 -24.55 11.22
C THR A 3 3.46 -24.77 11.84
N LYS A 4 3.27 -24.34 13.09
CA LYS A 4 1.92 -24.11 13.60
C LYS A 4 1.30 -23.11 12.64
N GLN A 5 0.32 -23.54 11.85
CA GLN A 5 -0.61 -22.61 11.22
C GLN A 5 -1.24 -21.81 12.36
N THR A 6 -0.75 -20.59 12.57
CA THR A 6 -1.40 -19.63 13.45
C THR A 6 -2.81 -19.49 12.91
N GLU A 7 -3.80 -19.83 13.72
CA GLU A 7 -5.20 -19.68 13.37
C GLU A 7 -5.44 -18.22 12.95
N ARG A 8 -6.04 -18.00 11.79
CA ARG A 8 -6.21 -16.66 11.21
C ARG A 8 -7.64 -16.22 11.40
N LEU A 9 -7.85 -14.96 11.75
CA LEU A 9 -9.17 -14.37 11.80
C LEU A 9 -9.57 -13.96 10.36
N ALA A 10 -10.67 -14.52 9.87
CA ALA A 10 -11.10 -14.43 8.47
C ALA A 10 -12.62 -14.34 8.32
N GLY A 11 -13.10 -13.90 7.16
CA GLY A 11 -14.54 -13.90 6.82
C GLY A 11 -15.39 -13.03 7.76
N ALA A 12 -16.46 -13.59 8.32
CA ALA A 12 -17.41 -12.86 9.16
C ALA A 12 -16.79 -12.30 10.44
N GLU A 13 -15.79 -12.99 11.02
CA GLU A 13 -15.07 -12.48 12.20
C GLU A 13 -14.31 -11.18 11.86
N LEU A 14 -13.78 -11.04 10.64
CA LEU A 14 -13.12 -9.80 10.20
C LEU A 14 -14.12 -8.64 10.11
N GLY A 15 -15.33 -8.90 9.61
CA GLY A 15 -16.40 -7.90 9.61
C GLY A 15 -16.70 -7.41 11.03
N THR A 16 -16.86 -8.35 11.98
CA THR A 16 -17.08 -8.00 13.40
C THR A 16 -15.91 -7.22 14.02
N LEU A 17 -14.67 -7.54 13.64
CA LEU A 17 -13.50 -6.76 14.05
C LEU A 17 -13.60 -5.32 13.54
N PHE A 18 -13.92 -5.12 12.26
CA PHE A 18 -14.06 -3.80 11.66
C PHE A 18 -15.22 -3.01 12.26
N ASP A 19 -16.37 -3.64 12.50
CA ASP A 19 -17.51 -3.02 13.17
C ASP A 19 -17.16 -2.55 14.59
N ARG A 20 -16.30 -3.30 15.29
CA ARG A 20 -15.81 -2.92 16.61
C ARG A 20 -14.82 -1.75 16.54
N LEU A 21 -14.01 -1.68 15.49
CA LEU A 21 -13.09 -0.57 15.28
C LEU A 21 -13.83 0.69 14.79
N PHE A 22 -14.91 0.54 14.02
CA PHE A 22 -15.64 1.63 13.37
C PHE A 22 -17.16 1.47 13.56
N PRO A 23 -17.67 1.64 14.80
CA PRO A 23 -19.07 1.36 15.12
C PRO A 23 -20.08 2.29 14.42
N HIS A 24 -19.61 3.42 13.90
CA HIS A 24 -20.43 4.38 13.14
C HIS A 24 -19.98 4.50 11.67
N GLY A 25 -19.19 3.52 11.18
CA GLY A 25 -18.65 3.53 9.84
C GLY A 25 -17.31 4.26 9.70
N LEU A 26 -16.70 4.15 8.51
CA LEU A 26 -15.37 4.76 8.25
C LEU A 26 -15.43 6.28 8.11
N ALA A 27 -16.60 6.85 7.82
CA ALA A 27 -16.85 8.29 7.86
C ALA A 27 -17.77 8.71 9.02
N GLY A 28 -17.83 7.88 10.07
CA GLY A 28 -18.61 8.17 11.27
C GLY A 28 -18.19 9.48 11.94
N ALA A 29 -19.11 10.07 12.72
CA ALA A 29 -18.86 11.30 13.44
C ALA A 29 -17.67 11.20 14.42
N ASP A 30 -17.44 10.00 14.98
CA ASP A 30 -16.27 9.67 15.81
C ASP A 30 -14.97 9.76 15.00
N VAL A 31 -14.95 9.23 13.77
CA VAL A 31 -13.78 9.30 12.88
C VAL A 31 -13.47 10.75 12.54
N LEU A 32 -14.48 11.51 12.09
CA LEU A 32 -14.32 12.92 11.73
C LEU A 32 -13.80 13.76 12.91
N ALA A 33 -14.31 13.53 14.12
CA ALA A 33 -13.84 14.23 15.30
C ALA A 33 -12.36 13.95 15.63
N GLU A 34 -11.85 12.77 15.29
CA GLU A 34 -10.45 12.39 15.50
C GLU A 34 -9.51 12.92 14.40
N VAL A 35 -9.88 12.76 13.12
CA VAL A 35 -8.98 13.06 11.98
C VAL A 35 -9.14 14.48 11.42
N ALA A 36 -10.29 15.11 11.65
CA ALA A 36 -10.62 16.44 11.15
C ALA A 36 -11.50 17.19 12.17
N PRO A 37 -10.98 17.51 13.38
CA PRO A 37 -11.77 18.11 14.46
C PRO A 37 -12.36 19.49 14.10
N GLU A 38 -11.74 20.20 13.16
CA GLU A 38 -12.25 21.47 12.62
C GLU A 38 -13.20 21.26 11.42
N GLY A 39 -13.54 20.03 11.08
CA GLY A 39 -14.31 19.68 9.89
C GLY A 39 -13.44 19.41 8.67
N TRP A 40 -13.97 18.59 7.76
CA TRP A 40 -13.22 18.02 6.65
C TRP A 40 -12.67 19.06 5.68
N GLU A 41 -13.46 20.06 5.30
CA GLU A 41 -13.04 21.14 4.38
C GLU A 41 -11.90 22.00 4.93
N ARG A 42 -11.69 22.00 6.25
CA ARG A 42 -10.58 22.72 6.90
C ARG A 42 -9.40 21.80 7.24
N SER A 43 -9.52 20.51 6.97
CA SER A 43 -8.48 19.53 7.24
C SER A 43 -7.40 19.57 6.15
N PRO A 44 -6.10 19.52 6.51
CA PRO A 44 -5.04 19.29 5.54
C PRO A 44 -5.22 18.01 4.72
N LEU A 45 -5.94 17.02 5.26
CA LEU A 45 -6.25 15.76 4.57
C LEU A 45 -7.11 15.96 3.30
N LEU A 46 -7.79 17.11 3.17
CA LEU A 46 -8.54 17.45 1.96
C LEU A 46 -7.63 17.43 0.71
N ALA A 47 -6.35 17.78 0.86
CA ALA A 47 -5.38 17.79 -0.23
C ALA A 47 -5.13 16.40 -0.86
N CYS A 48 -5.50 15.30 -0.19
CA CYS A 48 -5.47 13.96 -0.79
C CYS A 48 -6.36 13.86 -2.04
N PHE A 49 -7.53 14.52 -2.01
CA PHE A 49 -8.55 14.48 -3.05
C PHE A 49 -8.65 15.78 -3.85
N HIS A 50 -8.30 16.90 -3.22
CA HIS A 50 -8.32 18.24 -3.82
C HIS A 50 -6.91 18.87 -3.81
N PRO A 51 -5.92 18.25 -4.51
CA PRO A 51 -4.59 18.83 -4.61
C PRO A 51 -4.61 20.13 -5.40
N SER A 52 -3.65 21.02 -5.13
CA SER A 52 -3.47 22.22 -5.96
C SER A 52 -2.97 21.86 -7.36
N VAL A 53 -3.14 22.78 -8.31
CA VAL A 53 -2.64 22.59 -9.69
C VAL A 53 -1.12 22.42 -9.71
N GLU A 54 -0.41 23.17 -8.87
CA GLU A 54 1.05 23.06 -8.72
C GLU A 54 1.43 21.67 -8.20
N ARG A 55 0.67 21.15 -7.24
CA ARG A 55 0.91 19.81 -6.70
C ARG A 55 0.71 18.74 -7.76
N LEU A 56 -0.36 18.83 -8.55
CA LEU A 56 -0.61 17.91 -9.66
C LEU A 56 0.46 18.01 -10.74
N PHE A 57 0.95 19.21 -11.02
CA PHE A 57 2.06 19.43 -11.94
C PHE A 57 3.34 18.72 -11.47
N ASP A 58 3.73 18.90 -10.21
CA ASP A 58 4.92 18.24 -9.63
C ASP A 58 4.80 16.70 -9.71
N GLU A 59 3.63 16.16 -9.40
CA GLU A 59 3.35 14.72 -9.48
C GLU A 59 3.43 14.21 -10.92
N THR A 60 2.84 14.93 -11.86
CA THR A 60 2.83 14.57 -13.29
C THR A 60 4.24 14.60 -13.87
N LEU A 61 5.01 15.63 -13.51
CA LEU A 61 6.40 15.78 -13.93
C LEU A 61 7.29 14.66 -13.36
N GLN A 62 7.11 14.29 -12.08
CA GLN A 62 7.84 13.19 -11.47
C GLN A 62 7.52 11.85 -12.16
N ILE A 63 6.25 11.58 -12.44
CA ILE A 63 5.82 10.36 -13.16
C ILE A 63 6.44 10.32 -14.55
N HIS A 64 6.35 11.42 -15.30
CA HIS A 64 6.95 11.55 -16.63
C HIS A 64 8.44 11.21 -16.60
N ARG A 65 9.20 11.82 -15.67
CA ARG A 65 10.64 11.57 -15.51
C ARG A 65 10.97 10.13 -15.15
N ASN A 66 10.17 9.52 -14.27
CA ASN A 66 10.35 8.11 -13.89
C ASN A 66 10.11 7.17 -15.09
N ILE A 67 9.06 7.43 -15.88
CA ILE A 67 8.75 6.67 -17.10
C ILE A 67 9.87 6.82 -18.13
N GLU A 68 10.36 8.04 -18.36
CA GLU A 68 11.47 8.31 -19.27
C GLU A 68 12.76 7.63 -18.82
N ALA A 69 13.08 7.67 -17.52
CA ALA A 69 14.23 6.95 -16.97
C ALA A 69 14.11 5.42 -17.21
N LEU A 70 12.91 4.85 -17.01
CA LEU A 70 12.66 3.44 -17.25
C LEU A 70 12.75 3.08 -18.74
N ARG A 71 12.21 3.91 -19.64
CA ARG A 71 12.33 3.75 -21.10
C ARG A 71 13.80 3.72 -21.52
N ARG A 72 14.62 4.68 -21.04
CA ARG A 72 16.06 4.72 -21.32
C ARG A 72 16.81 3.51 -20.80
N ALA A 73 16.50 3.05 -19.59
CA ALA A 73 17.12 1.86 -19.01
C ALA A 73 16.83 0.60 -19.83
N ARG A 74 15.59 0.45 -20.33
CA ARG A 74 15.21 -0.67 -21.22
C ARG A 74 15.90 -0.59 -22.58
N SER A 75 15.94 0.59 -23.20
CA SER A 75 16.62 0.80 -24.49
C SER A 75 18.14 0.59 -24.40
N ALA A 76 18.75 0.72 -23.22
CA ALA A 76 20.16 0.43 -23.00
C ALA A 76 20.45 -1.08 -22.86
N HIS A 77 19.43 -1.92 -22.64
CA HIS A 77 19.56 -3.37 -22.49
C HIS A 77 19.22 -4.15 -23.77
N ASP A 78 18.45 -3.57 -24.69
CA ASP A 78 18.08 -4.20 -25.97
C ASP A 78 19.03 -3.75 -27.12
N ASP A 79 19.79 -4.69 -27.69
CA ASP A 79 20.60 -4.52 -28.92
C ASP A 79 19.74 -4.45 -30.22
N GLY A 80 18.43 -4.19 -30.09
CA GLY A 80 17.46 -4.14 -31.18
C GLY A 80 17.37 -2.78 -31.89
N PRO A 81 16.69 -2.70 -33.06
CA PRO A 81 16.53 -1.43 -33.78
C PRO A 81 15.79 -0.43 -32.89
N LYS A 82 16.44 0.70 -32.60
CA LYS A 82 15.91 1.80 -31.80
C LYS A 82 14.54 2.22 -32.35
N ALA A 83 13.48 1.87 -31.62
CA ALA A 83 12.17 2.44 -31.87
C ALA A 83 12.26 3.96 -31.69
N ASP A 84 11.50 4.69 -32.50
CA ASP A 84 11.45 6.15 -32.61
C ASP A 84 11.74 6.87 -31.28
N ASP A 85 12.88 7.56 -31.22
CA ASP A 85 13.44 8.25 -30.05
C ASP A 85 12.73 9.60 -29.82
N SER A 86 11.41 9.62 -30.03
CA SER A 86 10.57 10.78 -29.72
C SER A 86 10.27 10.77 -28.23
N CYS A 87 11.18 11.36 -27.45
CA CYS A 87 10.90 11.72 -26.06
C CYS A 87 9.62 12.57 -26.05
N GLU A 88 8.58 12.09 -25.38
CA GLU A 88 7.40 12.92 -25.12
C GLU A 88 7.87 14.18 -24.38
N PRO A 89 7.36 15.38 -24.74
CA PRO A 89 7.77 16.60 -24.05
C PRO A 89 7.38 16.55 -22.57
N GLU A 90 8.17 17.19 -21.70
CA GLU A 90 7.79 17.33 -20.30
C GLU A 90 6.45 18.07 -20.21
N PRO A 91 5.52 17.61 -19.35
CA PRO A 91 4.26 18.29 -19.13
C PRO A 91 4.51 19.71 -18.63
N THR A 92 3.65 20.66 -19.02
CA THR A 92 3.73 22.05 -18.55
C THR A 92 2.64 22.36 -17.53
N LEU A 93 2.89 23.35 -16.66
CA LEU A 93 1.89 23.80 -15.69
C LEU A 93 0.60 24.30 -16.38
N ASP A 94 0.73 24.95 -17.54
CA ASP A 94 -0.41 25.43 -18.32
C ASP A 94 -1.26 24.31 -18.92
N GLU A 95 -0.67 23.16 -19.24
CA GLU A 95 -1.40 21.97 -19.71
C GLU A 95 -2.17 21.33 -18.55
N VAL A 96 -1.49 21.09 -17.42
CA VAL A 96 -2.12 20.55 -16.22
C VAL A 96 -3.25 21.47 -15.73
N GLY A 97 -3.03 22.78 -15.74
CA GLY A 97 -4.04 23.76 -15.37
C GLY A 97 -5.26 23.80 -16.31
N ARG A 98 -5.09 23.47 -17.60
CA ARG A 98 -6.19 23.36 -18.57
C ARG A 98 -7.02 22.10 -18.37
N GLU A 99 -6.39 21.01 -17.95
CA GLU A 99 -7.05 19.72 -17.69
C GLU A 99 -7.67 19.66 -16.28
N TYR A 100 -7.18 20.48 -15.35
CA TYR A 100 -7.67 20.53 -13.97
C TYR A 100 -9.14 20.92 -13.90
N GLN A 101 -9.93 20.07 -13.23
CA GLN A 101 -11.33 20.33 -12.92
C GLN A 101 -11.54 20.17 -11.42
N ALA A 102 -11.87 21.28 -10.75
CA ALA A 102 -12.24 21.24 -9.34
C ALA A 102 -13.53 20.43 -9.17
N GLN A 103 -13.46 19.40 -8.33
CA GLN A 103 -14.62 18.59 -7.98
C GLN A 103 -15.25 19.10 -6.69
N PRO A 104 -16.58 18.95 -6.51
CA PRO A 104 -17.19 19.27 -5.23
C PRO A 104 -16.68 18.32 -4.14
N VAL A 105 -16.50 18.86 -2.93
CA VAL A 105 -16.11 18.07 -1.76
C VAL A 105 -17.23 17.09 -1.40
N GLN A 106 -16.89 15.80 -1.37
CA GLN A 106 -17.77 14.70 -0.97
C GLN A 106 -17.26 14.08 0.32
N GLN A 107 -17.43 14.79 1.44
CA GLN A 107 -16.85 14.44 2.74
C GLN A 107 -16.96 12.95 3.08
N ASP A 108 -18.18 12.38 3.08
CA ASP A 108 -18.37 11.01 3.54
C ASP A 108 -17.65 10.00 2.64
N VAL A 109 -17.57 10.28 1.33
CA VAL A 109 -16.88 9.43 0.35
C VAL A 109 -15.37 9.56 0.51
N GLU A 110 -14.86 10.78 0.59
CA GLU A 110 -13.44 11.08 0.71
C GLU A 110 -12.85 10.58 2.04
N VAL A 111 -13.56 10.78 3.14
CA VAL A 111 -13.15 10.27 4.47
C VAL A 111 -13.16 8.74 4.48
N THR A 112 -14.22 8.13 3.95
CA THR A 112 -14.28 6.66 3.83
C THR A 112 -13.12 6.13 3.01
N GLU A 113 -12.79 6.80 1.91
CA GLU A 113 -11.72 6.38 1.01
C GLU A 113 -10.34 6.51 1.65
N VAL A 114 -9.99 7.65 2.27
CA VAL A 114 -8.67 7.82 2.90
C VAL A 114 -8.48 6.85 4.08
N VAL A 115 -9.53 6.63 4.88
CA VAL A 115 -9.48 5.67 5.99
C VAL A 115 -9.35 4.25 5.45
N GLY A 116 -10.10 3.90 4.40
CA GLY A 116 -9.99 2.60 3.75
C GLY A 116 -8.61 2.34 3.14
N GLN A 117 -8.00 3.34 2.50
CA GLN A 117 -6.64 3.23 1.98
C GLN A 117 -5.61 3.05 3.11
N CYS A 118 -5.75 3.80 4.21
CA CYS A 118 -4.88 3.63 5.38
C CYS A 118 -5.09 2.26 6.07
N LEU A 119 -6.30 1.72 6.07
CA LEU A 119 -6.58 0.37 6.57
C LEU A 119 -5.94 -0.70 5.68
N TRP A 120 -5.94 -0.49 4.36
CA TRP A 120 -5.21 -1.36 3.44
C TRP A 120 -3.71 -1.37 3.80
N ASP A 121 -3.10 -0.21 4.03
CA ASP A 121 -1.69 -0.14 4.41
C ASP A 121 -1.42 -0.91 5.71
N VAL A 122 -2.24 -0.70 6.75
CA VAL A 122 -2.07 -1.33 8.07
C VAL A 122 -2.27 -2.86 8.04
N PHE A 123 -3.23 -3.36 7.26
CA PHE A 123 -3.65 -4.76 7.27
C PHE A 123 -3.15 -5.60 6.09
N SER A 124 -2.61 -5.00 5.02
CA SER A 124 -2.29 -5.71 3.77
C SER A 124 -0.91 -5.45 3.17
N ASP A 125 -0.19 -4.37 3.50
CA ASP A 125 1.13 -4.06 2.90
C ASP A 125 2.25 -4.96 3.47
N ASN A 126 2.01 -6.27 3.41
CA ASN A 126 2.75 -7.33 4.10
C ASN A 126 2.75 -7.25 5.63
N HIS A 127 2.05 -6.28 6.20
CA HIS A 127 1.95 -6.08 7.65
C HIS A 127 0.95 -7.04 8.31
N GLU A 128 1.14 -7.33 9.60
CA GLU A 128 0.23 -8.20 10.36
C GLU A 128 -0.39 -7.47 11.55
N VAL A 129 -1.71 -7.50 11.64
CA VAL A 129 -2.44 -7.10 12.86
C VAL A 129 -2.68 -8.35 13.70
N ILE A 130 -2.15 -8.38 14.92
CA ILE A 130 -2.27 -9.50 15.86
C ILE A 130 -3.32 -9.14 16.90
N ILE A 131 -4.47 -9.83 16.91
CA ILE A 131 -5.53 -9.55 17.88
C ILE A 131 -5.18 -10.12 19.26
N SER A 132 -5.96 -9.76 20.28
CA SER A 132 -5.66 -10.10 21.68
C SER A 132 -5.65 -11.60 22.00
N ASP A 133 -6.28 -12.44 21.18
CA ASP A 133 -6.22 -13.91 21.30
C ASP A 133 -4.98 -14.53 20.62
N GLY A 134 -4.13 -13.69 19.99
CA GLY A 134 -2.90 -14.09 19.31
C GLY A 134 -3.06 -14.47 17.84
N ARG A 135 -4.28 -14.47 17.29
CA ARG A 135 -4.51 -14.69 15.86
C ARG A 135 -4.12 -13.48 15.03
N ALA A 136 -3.72 -13.71 13.78
CA ALA A 136 -3.51 -12.64 12.82
C ALA A 136 -4.84 -12.30 12.10
N ALA A 137 -5.21 -11.03 12.07
CA ALA A 137 -6.32 -10.52 11.26
C ALA A 137 -5.83 -10.32 9.82
N HIS A 138 -6.25 -11.21 8.92
CA HIS A 138 -5.72 -11.27 7.56
C HIS A 138 -6.81 -10.96 6.54
N ILE A 139 -6.82 -9.74 6.01
CA ILE A 139 -7.85 -9.28 5.05
C ILE A 139 -7.63 -9.79 3.61
N GLY A 140 -6.50 -10.44 3.33
CA GLY A 140 -6.22 -11.06 2.03
C GLY A 140 -4.84 -10.72 1.50
N SER A 141 -4.54 -11.18 0.28
CA SER A 141 -3.46 -10.60 -0.54
C SER A 141 -3.82 -9.17 -0.97
N PHE A 142 -2.88 -8.44 -1.57
CA PHE A 142 -3.04 -7.04 -2.00
C PHE A 142 -4.40 -6.74 -2.67
N ARG A 143 -4.80 -7.56 -3.65
CA ARG A 143 -6.10 -7.42 -4.33
C ARG A 143 -7.28 -7.91 -3.50
N ALA A 144 -7.10 -8.97 -2.73
CA ALA A 144 -8.17 -9.52 -1.88
C ALA A 144 -8.50 -8.59 -0.70
N ALA A 145 -7.51 -7.88 -0.15
CA ALA A 145 -7.67 -6.84 0.84
C ALA A 145 -8.54 -5.69 0.32
N SER A 146 -8.25 -5.21 -0.89
CA SER A 146 -9.05 -4.18 -1.54
C SER A 146 -10.49 -4.65 -1.80
N ALA A 147 -10.66 -5.89 -2.29
CA ALA A 147 -11.99 -6.48 -2.49
C ALA A 147 -12.75 -6.71 -1.17
N PHE A 148 -12.06 -7.00 -0.07
CA PHE A 148 -12.67 -7.10 1.26
C PHE A 148 -13.19 -5.74 1.73
N LEU A 149 -12.39 -4.69 1.62
CA LEU A 149 -12.77 -3.33 2.02
C LEU A 149 -13.96 -2.82 1.20
N ASP A 150 -13.94 -3.00 -0.12
CA ASP A 150 -15.05 -2.59 -0.99
C ASP A 150 -16.35 -3.31 -0.64
N ARG A 151 -16.28 -4.63 -0.38
CA ARG A 151 -17.44 -5.42 0.05
C ARG A 151 -17.94 -5.00 1.43
N TYR A 152 -17.04 -4.88 2.40
CA TYR A 152 -17.38 -4.46 3.77
C TYR A 152 -18.12 -3.11 3.78
N LEU A 153 -17.65 -2.16 2.97
CA LEU A 153 -18.30 -0.86 2.84
C LEU A 153 -19.65 -0.93 2.13
N SER A 154 -19.74 -1.71 1.04
CA SER A 154 -20.98 -1.90 0.28
C SER A 154 -22.08 -2.55 1.12
N ASP A 155 -21.72 -3.57 1.92
CA ASP A 155 -22.66 -4.30 2.78
C ASP A 155 -23.13 -3.45 3.98
N THR A 156 -22.23 -2.66 4.58
CA THR A 156 -22.52 -1.91 5.82
C THR A 156 -23.14 -0.52 5.58
N HIS A 157 -22.88 0.12 4.43
CA HIS A 157 -23.22 1.54 4.21
C HIS A 157 -24.35 1.81 3.20
N GLY A 158 -25.16 0.81 2.85
CA GLY A 158 -26.54 1.00 2.36
C GLY A 158 -26.78 2.16 1.37
N GLY A 159 -25.92 2.33 0.36
CA GLY A 159 -26.15 3.23 -0.78
C GLY A 159 -25.35 4.54 -0.84
N THR A 160 -24.57 4.92 0.18
CA THR A 160 -23.66 6.09 0.08
C THR A 160 -22.33 5.73 -0.57
N TRP A 161 -21.83 4.52 -0.31
CA TRP A 161 -20.68 3.95 -1.02
C TRP A 161 -21.13 3.31 -2.33
N ARG A 162 -20.50 3.70 -3.45
CA ARG A 162 -20.72 3.04 -4.74
C ARG A 162 -19.85 1.79 -4.82
N GLU A 163 -20.50 0.64 -4.75
CA GLU A 163 -19.90 -0.67 -5.00
C GLU A 163 -19.28 -0.75 -6.40
N GLY A 164 -18.19 -1.51 -6.55
CA GLY A 164 -17.80 -2.06 -7.86
C GLY A 164 -16.41 -1.68 -8.36
N ASP A 165 -15.59 -1.00 -7.57
CA ASP A 165 -14.19 -0.78 -7.90
C ASP A 165 -13.26 -1.44 -6.88
N CYS A 166 -13.01 -2.73 -7.06
CA CYS A 166 -12.06 -3.47 -6.24
C CYS A 166 -10.61 -2.99 -6.40
N MET A 167 -10.31 -2.04 -7.30
CA MET A 167 -9.00 -1.40 -7.41
C MET A 167 -8.89 -0.12 -6.56
N ARG A 168 -9.98 0.37 -5.98
CA ARG A 168 -10.00 1.65 -5.26
C ARG A 168 -9.09 1.73 -4.05
N PHE A 169 -8.90 0.61 -3.33
CA PHE A 169 -7.97 0.52 -2.19
C PHE A 169 -6.68 -0.22 -2.55
N TYR A 170 -6.54 -0.67 -3.80
CA TYR A 170 -5.38 -1.43 -4.21
C TYR A 170 -4.14 -0.55 -4.15
N MET A 171 -3.11 -1.00 -3.42
CA MET A 171 -1.90 -0.23 -3.11
C MET A 171 -2.11 0.96 -2.16
N GLY A 172 -3.22 0.97 -1.42
CA GLY A 172 -3.47 1.85 -0.29
C GLY A 172 -3.18 3.31 -0.62
N THR A 173 -2.28 3.93 0.14
CA THR A 173 -2.03 5.38 0.06
C THR A 173 -0.96 5.79 -0.94
N ILE A 174 -0.43 4.88 -1.78
CA ILE A 174 0.73 5.16 -2.65
C ILE A 174 0.58 6.41 -3.53
N TRP A 175 -0.65 6.74 -3.95
CA TRP A 175 -0.94 7.89 -4.82
C TRP A 175 -1.26 9.18 -4.05
N ILE A 176 -1.54 9.11 -2.74
CA ILE A 176 -2.01 10.26 -1.95
C ILE A 176 -1.13 10.57 -0.74
N ALA A 177 -0.25 9.66 -0.31
CA ALA A 177 0.60 9.81 0.87
C ALA A 177 1.55 11.01 0.79
N GLY A 178 1.88 11.46 -0.42
CA GLY A 178 2.69 12.66 -0.64
C GLY A 178 1.90 13.97 -0.57
N ARG A 179 0.56 13.92 -0.58
CA ARG A 179 -0.30 15.12 -0.69
C ARG A 179 -0.68 15.72 0.66
N ALA A 180 -0.74 14.91 1.71
CA ALA A 180 -1.05 15.34 3.08
C ALA A 180 -0.36 14.43 4.11
N ASP A 181 -0.25 14.91 5.35
CA ASP A 181 0.23 14.09 6.47
C ASP A 181 -0.88 13.11 6.92
N LEU A 182 -0.69 11.82 6.63
CA LEU A 182 -1.61 10.75 7.00
C LEU A 182 -1.42 10.22 8.44
N THR A 183 -0.40 10.70 9.16
CA THR A 183 -0.11 10.29 10.54
C THR A 183 -1.32 10.36 11.48
N PRO A 184 -2.22 11.37 11.41
CA PRO A 184 -3.43 11.41 12.23
C PRO A 184 -4.38 10.23 11.98
N VAL A 185 -4.54 9.81 10.72
CA VAL A 185 -5.41 8.68 10.34
C VAL A 185 -4.82 7.37 10.86
N TYR A 186 -3.51 7.16 10.67
CA TYR A 186 -2.83 5.98 11.22
C TYR A 186 -2.88 5.95 12.76
N ALA A 187 -2.69 7.10 13.41
CA ALA A 187 -2.75 7.19 14.87
C ALA A 187 -4.15 6.84 15.40
N MET A 188 -5.21 7.28 14.73
CA MET A 188 -6.58 6.87 15.04
C MET A 188 -6.74 5.34 14.91
N ILE A 189 -6.33 4.75 13.78
CA ILE A 189 -6.42 3.30 13.54
C ILE A 189 -5.68 2.53 14.64
N PHE A 190 -4.43 2.90 14.93
CA PHE A 190 -3.64 2.24 15.98
C PHE A 190 -4.23 2.45 17.38
N SER A 191 -4.82 3.61 17.67
CA SER A 191 -5.51 3.86 18.94
C SER A 191 -6.68 2.89 19.12
N ARG A 192 -7.47 2.69 18.07
CA ARG A 192 -8.60 1.75 18.05
C ARG A 192 -8.12 0.30 18.18
N LEU A 193 -7.07 -0.09 17.46
CA LEU A 193 -6.43 -1.42 17.60
C LEU A 193 -5.91 -1.66 19.02
N ARG A 194 -5.24 -0.68 19.62
CA ARG A 194 -4.74 -0.77 21.00
C ARG A 194 -5.89 -0.95 21.99
N SER A 195 -7.02 -0.27 21.78
CA SER A 195 -8.19 -0.35 22.67
C SER A 195 -8.79 -1.76 22.76
N ILE A 196 -8.63 -2.59 21.72
CA ILE A 196 -9.10 -3.99 21.69
C ILE A 196 -8.00 -5.00 22.05
N GLY A 197 -6.83 -4.50 22.47
CA GLY A 197 -5.67 -5.32 22.83
C GLY A 197 -4.93 -5.92 21.63
N ALA A 198 -5.11 -5.37 20.43
CA ALA A 198 -4.36 -5.79 19.26
C ALA A 198 -2.96 -5.16 19.24
N ASP A 199 -2.04 -5.85 18.58
CA ASP A 199 -0.68 -5.42 18.29
C ASP A 199 -0.43 -5.46 16.77
N TRP A 200 0.72 -4.94 16.33
CA TRP A 200 1.04 -4.83 14.92
C TRP A 200 2.49 -5.20 14.64
N ILE A 201 2.70 -5.94 13.56
CA ILE A 201 4.01 -6.34 13.05
C ILE A 201 4.22 -5.61 11.73
N TYR A 202 5.26 -4.77 11.71
CA TYR A 202 5.73 -4.12 10.51
C TYR A 202 6.62 -5.09 9.73
N HIS A 203 6.39 -5.15 8.43
CA HIS A 203 7.22 -5.92 7.50
C HIS A 203 7.81 -4.96 6.49
N PHE A 204 9.14 -4.86 6.47
CA PHE A 204 9.81 -4.00 5.51
C PHE A 204 9.57 -4.51 4.08
N PRO A 205 9.25 -3.64 3.11
CA PRO A 205 9.05 -4.06 1.73
C PRO A 205 10.33 -4.69 1.14
N GLU A 206 10.22 -5.94 0.72
CA GLU A 206 11.33 -6.67 0.09
C GLU A 206 10.93 -7.11 -1.32
N LEU A 207 11.88 -7.01 -2.25
CA LEU A 207 11.74 -7.60 -3.57
C LEU A 207 12.05 -9.09 -3.50
N HIS A 208 11.12 -9.91 -4.00
CA HIS A 208 11.27 -11.35 -4.05
C HIS A 208 11.07 -11.87 -5.48
N LEU A 209 11.84 -12.89 -5.86
CA LEU A 209 11.54 -13.68 -7.06
C LEU A 209 10.32 -14.54 -6.79
N VAL A 210 9.28 -14.35 -7.59
CA VAL A 210 8.16 -15.27 -7.65
C VAL A 210 8.52 -16.38 -8.63
N ASP A 211 8.69 -17.59 -8.11
CA ASP A 211 8.93 -18.77 -8.93
C ASP A 211 7.61 -19.27 -9.53
N PHE A 212 7.43 -19.07 -10.83
CA PHE A 212 6.26 -19.56 -11.58
C PHE A 212 6.47 -20.97 -12.16
N SER A 213 7.60 -21.63 -11.87
CA SER A 213 7.91 -22.95 -12.43
C SER A 213 6.89 -24.02 -12.04
N SER A 214 6.22 -23.88 -10.88
CA SER A 214 5.14 -24.78 -10.45
C SER A 214 3.89 -24.73 -11.34
N LEU A 215 3.78 -23.77 -12.26
CA LEU A 215 2.69 -23.67 -13.25
C LEU A 215 3.07 -24.31 -14.60
N ARG A 216 4.32 -24.74 -14.78
CA ARG A 216 4.84 -25.28 -16.04
C ARG A 216 5.31 -26.72 -15.85
N ALA A 217 4.35 -27.62 -15.62
CA ALA A 217 4.62 -29.05 -15.66
C ALA A 217 4.68 -29.54 -17.12
N ASP A 218 5.61 -30.47 -17.35
CA ASP A 218 5.90 -31.27 -18.55
C ASP A 218 6.80 -30.65 -19.63
N ALA A 219 8.08 -31.05 -19.63
CA ALA A 219 8.75 -31.70 -20.78
C ALA A 219 10.25 -32.00 -20.53
N GLU A 220 10.53 -33.31 -20.47
CA GLU A 220 11.69 -34.06 -21.01
C GLU A 220 13.12 -33.90 -20.48
N ALA A 221 13.75 -35.07 -20.27
CA ALA A 221 14.94 -35.31 -19.45
C ALA A 221 16.29 -35.32 -20.21
N LEU A 222 17.36 -35.08 -19.44
CA LEU A 222 18.80 -35.15 -19.74
C LEU A 222 19.46 -34.07 -20.61
N ALA A 223 18.76 -33.38 -21.52
CA ALA A 223 19.16 -32.02 -21.92
C ALA A 223 18.65 -30.94 -20.91
N ALA A 224 17.85 -31.41 -19.95
CA ALA A 224 17.29 -30.65 -18.85
C ALA A 224 18.26 -30.49 -17.69
N GLU A 225 19.19 -31.41 -17.40
CA GLU A 225 20.03 -31.29 -16.19
C GLU A 225 21.03 -30.12 -16.24
N ARG A 226 21.68 -29.87 -17.39
CA ARG A 226 22.52 -28.67 -17.56
C ARG A 226 21.69 -27.39 -17.58
N ARG A 227 20.52 -27.41 -18.25
CA ARG A 227 19.61 -26.27 -18.27
C ARG A 227 18.99 -25.99 -16.90
N VAL A 228 18.75 -27.01 -16.09
CA VAL A 228 18.28 -26.91 -14.70
C VAL A 228 19.42 -26.36 -13.84
N HIS A 229 20.65 -26.86 -13.97
CA HIS A 229 21.78 -26.33 -13.20
C HIS A 229 22.13 -24.89 -13.62
N GLU A 230 22.08 -24.56 -14.91
CA GLU A 230 22.28 -23.19 -15.42
C GLU A 230 21.16 -22.27 -14.93
N HIS A 231 19.91 -22.72 -14.96
CA HIS A 231 18.76 -21.99 -14.45
C HIS A 231 18.78 -21.83 -12.92
N GLU A 232 19.21 -22.85 -12.18
CA GLU A 232 19.41 -22.78 -10.73
C GLU A 232 20.55 -21.81 -10.38
N ALA A 233 21.63 -21.79 -11.16
CA ALA A 233 22.71 -20.83 -11.00
C ALA A 233 22.27 -19.40 -11.34
N GLU A 234 21.45 -19.22 -12.39
CA GLU A 234 20.84 -17.95 -12.76
C GLU A 234 19.87 -17.46 -11.66
N ILE A 235 18.98 -18.31 -11.17
CA ILE A 235 18.09 -18.00 -10.04
C ILE A 235 18.90 -17.66 -8.79
N ALA A 236 19.98 -18.39 -8.50
CA ALA A 236 20.85 -18.12 -7.37
C ALA A 236 21.55 -16.76 -7.52
N GLY A 237 22.00 -16.41 -8.72
CA GLY A 237 22.55 -15.09 -9.06
C GLY A 237 21.53 -13.99 -8.83
N LEU A 238 20.34 -14.11 -9.42
CA LEU A 238 19.24 -13.15 -9.23
C LEU A 238 18.81 -13.01 -7.77
N ARG A 239 18.79 -14.10 -7.00
CA ARG A 239 18.51 -14.06 -5.56
C ARG A 239 19.60 -13.30 -4.79
N ALA A 240 20.86 -13.46 -5.16
CA ALA A 240 21.96 -12.73 -4.55
C ALA A 240 21.88 -11.23 -4.85
N GLU A 241 21.62 -10.86 -6.12
CA GLU A 241 21.41 -9.47 -6.53
C GLU A 241 20.22 -8.83 -5.78
N LEU A 242 19.09 -9.53 -5.67
CA LEU A 242 17.95 -9.03 -4.92
C LEU A 242 18.22 -8.92 -3.42
N ALA A 243 19.00 -9.83 -2.85
CA ALA A 243 19.40 -9.73 -1.45
C ALA A 243 20.28 -8.50 -1.21
N GLU A 244 21.21 -8.19 -2.12
CA GLU A 244 22.03 -6.98 -2.08
C GLU A 244 21.17 -5.71 -2.23
N MET A 245 20.25 -5.69 -3.18
CA MET A 245 19.30 -4.58 -3.35
C MET A 245 18.42 -4.37 -2.11
N ASN A 246 17.89 -5.45 -1.52
CA ASN A 246 17.08 -5.37 -0.31
C ASN A 246 17.92 -4.89 0.89
N ALA A 247 19.17 -5.35 1.03
CA ALA A 247 20.07 -4.89 2.08
C ALA A 247 20.36 -3.38 1.96
N SER A 248 20.71 -2.91 0.75
CA SER A 248 20.90 -1.48 0.48
C SER A 248 19.63 -0.68 0.75
N ALA A 249 18.45 -1.19 0.40
CA ALA A 249 17.18 -0.53 0.68
C ALA A 249 16.90 -0.41 2.18
N ARG A 250 17.27 -1.41 2.99
CA ARG A 250 17.15 -1.34 4.45
C ARG A 250 18.10 -0.29 5.03
N GLU A 251 19.34 -0.24 4.55
CA GLU A 251 20.32 0.77 4.97
C GLU A 251 19.82 2.19 4.64
N ASP A 252 19.38 2.42 3.40
CA ASP A 252 18.82 3.71 2.97
C ASP A 252 17.59 4.13 3.79
N ALA A 253 16.76 3.15 4.20
CA ALA A 253 15.59 3.40 5.04
C ALA A 253 15.97 3.85 6.46
N MET A 254 17.14 3.42 6.96
CA MET A 254 17.64 3.81 8.28
C MET A 254 18.19 5.24 8.32
N ASP A 255 18.61 5.80 7.18
CA ASP A 255 19.06 7.19 7.05
C ASP A 255 17.93 8.21 6.98
N ARG A 256 16.68 7.75 6.90
CA ARG A 256 15.48 8.57 6.81
C ARG A 256 14.65 8.47 8.09
N PRO A 257 13.76 9.44 8.36
CA PRO A 257 12.74 9.27 9.38
C PRO A 257 11.92 7.99 9.12
N PRO A 258 11.47 7.27 10.17
CA PRO A 258 10.63 6.10 9.99
C PRO A 258 9.38 6.40 9.16
N PRO A 259 8.80 5.43 8.44
CA PRO A 259 7.55 5.62 7.72
C PRO A 259 6.42 6.15 8.63
N ALA A 260 5.47 6.90 8.07
CA ALA A 260 4.37 7.50 8.84
C ALA A 260 3.60 6.48 9.68
N LEU A 261 3.40 5.26 9.16
CA LEU A 261 2.82 4.12 9.89
C LEU A 261 3.61 3.79 11.17
N VAL A 262 4.93 3.67 11.06
CA VAL A 262 5.82 3.37 12.20
C VAL A 262 5.81 4.52 13.20
N GLN A 263 5.85 5.77 12.73
CA GLN A 263 5.76 6.95 13.60
C GLN A 263 4.43 6.98 14.37
N ALA A 264 3.31 6.73 13.69
CA ALA A 264 1.98 6.67 14.30
C ALA A 264 1.88 5.53 15.32
N TYR A 265 2.36 4.33 14.98
CA TYR A 265 2.42 3.21 15.92
C TYR A 265 3.23 3.57 17.17
N ARG A 266 4.43 4.11 16.99
CA ARG A 266 5.32 4.52 18.10
C ARG A 266 4.65 5.53 19.02
N ARG A 267 3.93 6.50 18.44
CA ARG A 267 3.16 7.50 19.22
C ARG A 267 2.07 6.85 20.07
N ILE A 268 1.36 5.86 19.54
CA ILE A 268 0.23 5.22 20.23
C ILE A 268 0.68 4.14 21.22
N TYR A 269 1.64 3.31 20.86
CA TYR A 269 2.08 2.17 21.67
C TYR A 269 3.29 2.49 22.58
N GLY A 270 3.97 3.62 22.36
CA GLY A 270 5.13 4.05 23.14
C GLY A 270 6.40 3.23 22.89
N ARG A 271 6.42 2.43 21.82
CA ARG A 271 7.54 1.56 21.41
C ARG A 271 7.56 1.37 19.90
N ASP A 272 8.67 0.88 19.38
CA ASP A 272 8.72 0.45 17.97
C ASP A 272 7.91 -0.82 17.72
N PRO A 273 7.28 -0.92 16.53
CA PRO A 273 6.62 -2.15 16.13
C PRO A 273 7.67 -3.24 15.91
N ARG A 274 7.26 -4.49 16.03
CA ARG A 274 8.14 -5.60 15.62
C ARG A 274 8.44 -5.46 14.12
N GLY A 275 9.69 -5.69 13.74
CA GLY A 275 10.18 -5.51 12.37
C GLY A 275 10.69 -4.10 12.05
N TRP A 276 10.65 -3.16 13.00
CA TRP A 276 11.34 -1.87 12.92
C TRP A 276 12.32 -1.68 14.10
N PRO A 277 13.58 -1.25 13.87
CA PRO A 277 14.21 -1.03 12.57
C PRO A 277 14.26 -2.34 11.75
N PRO A 278 14.26 -2.25 10.40
CA PRO A 278 14.39 -3.42 9.55
C PRO A 278 15.73 -4.11 9.84
N ALA A 279 15.67 -5.41 10.11
CA ALA A 279 16.83 -6.24 10.41
C ALA A 279 17.34 -7.01 9.19
#